data_AF-A0A9D7KJC0-F1
#
_entry.id   AF-A0A9D7KJC0-F1
#
_cell.length_a   1.000
_cell.length_b   1.000
_cell.length_c   1.000
_cell.angle_alpha   90.00
_cell.angle_beta   90.00
_cell.angle_gamma   90.00
#
_symmetry.space_group_name_H-M   'P 1'
#
loop_
_entity.id
_entity.type
_entity.pdbx_description
1 polymer ?
#
loop_
_entity_poly.entity_id
_entity_poly.type
_entity_poly.pdbx_seq_one_letter_code
_entity_poly.pdbx_strand_id
1 'polypeptide(L)'
;MANKKKYPVSFYIVSLLFPFLILGLLELGLRAFGYAGDDPVFMPVPGSEEKLLVLNPDLTKRYFKGAAFVPHSINDVFLKTKDPNTPRIMILGESSAAGFPFEPNGGFSRFLDQRLSILYPKKKFEIVNLGIAAINSYAIMDILEDVIDQNPDLVLIYTGHNEYYGALGAASVTSIASSPAMSRFLQTVGKLRFIRLLSSIFSGEPERQTSPGLMESLAKDKLIPLDSDLYRAGVDQFEHNLNFILEELKKNNIPVVIGTLVSNLMNQPPFIAENSGAGKTFETAEKLYTEGKYDEAKIEFIKAKDLDELRFRAPESFNSIIKELASKHGASFIRIDSAFNSLSRNGIVGNDLMTDHLHPNLAGYNMMSALFLDGIVKSGVLKEKAEVALDSKVLDSLTFVNLPFSKLDSLISDYRLLGIKSQWPFNRSNNKIPLEKMRPPVNFVDSMALQSARGELKWDEAHTKAANWFVSQNDITGASKEFEVLIAQFPYFSKFYNLYADALMQLKLYDKAKEVLIQSFEITPGAYSTKWLGIIALSENKAEEGKKWLLQSINYDALDPQALYNLAGAFINLKDYNSAKIYLGKCLEVDPKFPGARELNNQLKNIK
;
A
#
# COMPACT_ATOMS: atom_id res chain seq x y z
N MET A 1 22.27 -59.73 44.87
CA MET A 1 21.98 -58.43 44.23
C MET A 1 21.92 -58.64 42.73
N ALA A 2 20.75 -58.46 42.11
CA ALA A 2 20.59 -58.71 40.68
C ALA A 2 21.36 -57.66 39.86
N ASN A 3 22.22 -58.14 38.96
CA ASN A 3 23.04 -57.32 38.06
C ASN A 3 22.09 -56.62 37.07
N LYS A 4 21.79 -55.33 37.28
CA LYS A 4 20.99 -54.54 36.32
C LYS A 4 21.77 -54.49 34.99
N LYS A 5 21.33 -55.26 33.99
CA LYS A 5 21.82 -55.16 32.61
C LYS A 5 21.67 -53.70 32.17
N LYS A 6 22.78 -53.00 31.99
CA LYS A 6 22.79 -51.66 31.39
C LYS A 6 22.49 -51.80 29.92
N TYR A 7 21.47 -51.09 29.44
CA TYR A 7 21.18 -51.00 28.02
C TYR A 7 22.35 -50.32 27.28
N PRO A 8 22.61 -50.68 26.01
CA PRO A 8 23.62 -50.00 25.22
C PRO A 8 23.25 -48.52 25.06
N VAL A 9 24.25 -47.64 24.97
CA VAL A 9 24.05 -46.19 24.81
C VAL A 9 23.15 -45.88 23.59
N SER A 10 23.23 -46.70 22.54
CA SER A 10 22.37 -46.61 21.35
C SER A 10 20.88 -46.71 21.67
N PHE A 11 20.46 -47.50 22.67
CA PHE A 11 19.06 -47.58 23.08
C PHE A 11 18.56 -46.22 23.58
N TYR A 12 19.33 -45.55 24.44
CA TYR A 12 18.97 -44.24 24.97
C TYR A 12 18.97 -43.16 23.89
N ILE A 13 19.93 -43.20 22.95
CA ILE A 13 19.97 -42.28 21.80
C ILE A 13 18.73 -42.48 20.93
N VAL A 14 18.38 -43.72 20.58
CA VAL A 14 17.20 -44.02 19.76
C VAL A 14 15.92 -43.60 20.49
N SER A 15 15.77 -43.93 21.77
CA SER A 15 14.60 -43.53 22.54
C SER A 15 14.46 -42.00 22.64
N LEU A 16 15.58 -41.26 22.71
CA LEU A 16 15.56 -39.79 22.72
C LEU A 16 15.17 -39.21 21.36
N LEU A 17 15.65 -39.79 20.25
CA LEU A 17 15.42 -39.28 18.89
C LEU A 17 14.09 -39.75 18.27
N PHE A 18 13.53 -40.87 18.74
CA PHE A 18 12.35 -41.48 18.15
C PHE A 18 11.12 -40.55 18.09
N PRO A 19 10.77 -39.75 19.12
CA PRO A 19 9.68 -38.78 19.02
C PRO A 19 9.91 -37.72 17.95
N PHE A 20 11.15 -37.23 17.79
CA PHE A 20 11.50 -36.25 16.76
C PHE A 20 11.43 -36.84 15.36
N LEU A 21 11.76 -38.13 15.19
CA LEU A 21 11.56 -38.83 13.93
C LEU A 21 10.07 -38.91 13.56
N ILE A 22 9.20 -39.24 14.51
CA ILE A 22 7.74 -39.27 14.27
C ILE A 22 7.22 -37.88 13.88
N LEU A 23 7.59 -36.84 14.61
CA LEU A 23 7.19 -35.46 14.29
C LEU A 23 7.73 -35.02 12.93
N GLY A 24 8.96 -35.41 12.58
CA GLY A 24 9.55 -35.16 11.27
C GLY A 24 8.79 -35.87 10.15
N LEU A 25 8.41 -37.14 10.33
CA LEU A 25 7.60 -37.87 9.36
C LEU A 25 6.19 -37.29 9.22
N LEU A 26 5.56 -36.84 10.31
CA LEU A 26 4.27 -36.15 10.29
C LEU A 26 4.38 -34.83 9.51
N GLU A 27 5.39 -34.02 9.80
CA GLU A 27 5.65 -32.76 9.07
C GLU A 27 5.84 -33.02 7.57
N LEU A 28 6.63 -34.03 7.19
CA LEU A 28 6.82 -34.42 5.79
C LEU A 28 5.51 -34.88 5.13
N GLY A 29 4.70 -35.66 5.85
CA GLY A 29 3.36 -36.06 5.38
C GLY A 29 2.45 -34.86 5.16
N LEU A 30 2.33 -33.97 6.14
CA LEU A 30 1.54 -32.74 6.02
C LEU A 30 2.06 -31.83 4.90
N ARG A 31 3.37 -31.82 4.65
CA ARG A 31 3.99 -31.14 3.51
C ARG A 31 3.55 -31.73 2.17
N ALA A 32 3.70 -33.04 2.01
CA ALA A 32 3.36 -33.76 0.79
C ALA A 32 1.88 -33.64 0.41
N PHE A 33 0.96 -33.58 1.39
CA PHE A 33 -0.47 -33.43 1.15
C PHE A 33 -0.95 -31.97 1.07
N GLY A 34 -0.04 -30.98 1.06
CA GLY A 34 -0.43 -29.57 0.94
C GLY A 34 -1.16 -29.00 2.16
N TYR A 35 -1.15 -29.68 3.32
CA TYR A 35 -1.89 -29.24 4.49
C TYR A 35 -1.47 -27.84 4.95
N ALA A 36 -2.46 -26.97 5.17
CA ALA A 36 -2.31 -25.57 5.56
C ALA A 36 -1.56 -24.66 4.56
N GLY A 37 -1.19 -25.17 3.37
CA GLY A 37 -0.50 -24.42 2.32
C GLY A 37 0.85 -23.84 2.74
N ASP A 38 1.59 -23.35 1.75
CA ASP A 38 2.67 -22.41 2.02
C ASP A 38 2.00 -21.05 2.27
N ASP A 39 2.43 -20.35 3.30
CA ASP A 39 1.91 -19.04 3.68
C ASP A 39 2.96 -18.02 3.18
N PRO A 40 2.97 -17.66 1.88
CA PRO A 40 4.03 -16.83 1.32
C PRO A 40 3.80 -15.35 1.64
N VAL A 41 4.87 -14.58 1.77
CA VAL A 41 4.77 -13.12 1.93
C VAL A 41 4.25 -12.47 0.64
N PHE A 42 4.72 -12.92 -0.52
CA PHE A 42 4.27 -12.44 -1.83
C PHE A 42 3.48 -13.51 -2.59
N MET A 43 2.39 -13.11 -3.24
CA MET A 43 1.60 -14.01 -4.08
C MET A 43 1.56 -13.54 -5.53
N PRO A 44 1.54 -14.47 -6.50
CA PRO A 44 1.24 -14.15 -7.89
C PRO A 44 -0.14 -13.48 -8.02
N VAL A 45 -0.22 -12.47 -8.87
CA VAL A 45 -1.50 -11.80 -9.18
C VAL A 45 -2.34 -12.71 -10.10
N PRO A 46 -3.60 -13.02 -9.78
CA PRO A 46 -4.46 -13.82 -10.65
C PRO A 46 -4.62 -13.21 -12.05
N GLY A 47 -4.45 -14.02 -13.10
CA GLY A 47 -4.43 -13.58 -14.51
C GLY A 47 -3.11 -12.93 -14.95
N SER A 48 -2.10 -12.86 -14.08
CA SER A 48 -0.76 -12.36 -14.36
C SER A 48 0.31 -13.10 -13.53
N GLU A 49 0.07 -14.39 -13.27
CA GLU A 49 0.81 -15.21 -12.30
C GLU A 49 2.30 -15.34 -12.64
N GLU A 50 2.64 -15.24 -13.91
CA GLU A 50 4.03 -15.30 -14.38
C GLU A 50 4.72 -13.94 -14.45
N LYS A 51 3.99 -12.85 -14.26
CA LYS A 51 4.51 -11.49 -14.46
C LYS A 51 4.52 -10.65 -13.20
N LEU A 52 3.52 -10.78 -12.33
CA LEU A 52 3.29 -9.86 -11.24
C LEU A 52 3.19 -10.56 -9.89
N LEU A 53 3.75 -9.91 -8.88
CA LEU A 53 3.60 -10.26 -7.48
C LEU A 53 2.88 -9.11 -6.74
N VAL A 54 2.21 -9.47 -5.67
CA VAL A 54 1.61 -8.54 -4.70
C VAL A 54 1.91 -9.05 -3.30
N LEU A 55 1.95 -8.15 -2.31
CA LEU A 55 1.96 -8.58 -0.92
C LEU A 55 0.70 -9.42 -0.66
N ASN A 56 0.86 -10.56 0.00
CA ASN A 56 -0.23 -11.47 0.28
C ASN A 56 -1.33 -10.73 1.07
N PRO A 57 -2.56 -10.56 0.53
CA PRO A 57 -3.62 -9.83 1.22
C PRO A 57 -4.04 -10.45 2.55
N ASP A 58 -3.71 -11.73 2.75
CA ASP A 58 -3.97 -12.50 3.97
C ASP A 58 -2.77 -12.55 4.93
N LEU A 59 -1.62 -11.98 4.56
CA LEU A 59 -0.41 -11.95 5.39
C LEU A 59 -0.69 -11.49 6.82
N THR A 60 -1.52 -10.47 6.97
CA THR A 60 -1.82 -9.86 8.28
C THR A 60 -2.57 -10.81 9.21
N LYS A 61 -3.31 -11.80 8.69
CA LYS A 61 -3.97 -12.83 9.52
C LYS A 61 -2.98 -13.61 10.38
N ARG A 62 -1.69 -13.66 10.01
CA ARG A 62 -0.61 -14.26 10.82
C ARG A 62 -0.45 -13.56 12.17
N TYR A 63 -0.57 -12.23 12.18
CA TYR A 63 -0.25 -11.38 13.34
C TYR A 63 -1.49 -11.03 14.18
N PHE A 64 -2.68 -11.03 13.57
CA PHE A 64 -3.92 -10.59 14.19
C PHE A 64 -4.88 -11.75 14.55
N LYS A 65 -4.33 -12.91 14.98
CA LYS A 65 -5.16 -14.06 15.38
C LYS A 65 -6.09 -13.69 16.55
N GLY A 66 -7.40 -13.88 16.36
CA GLY A 66 -8.41 -13.53 17.37
C GLY A 66 -8.71 -12.03 17.48
N ALA A 67 -8.13 -11.18 16.61
CA ALA A 67 -8.53 -9.79 16.52
C ALA A 67 -9.88 -9.67 15.81
N ALA A 68 -10.67 -8.67 16.21
CA ALA A 68 -11.98 -8.44 15.63
C ALA A 68 -11.93 -7.86 14.20
N PHE A 69 -10.85 -7.16 13.87
CA PHE A 69 -10.58 -6.60 12.56
C PHE A 69 -9.14 -6.93 12.17
N VAL A 70 -8.92 -7.24 10.89
CA VAL A 70 -7.60 -7.53 10.34
C VAL A 70 -7.28 -6.45 9.31
N PRO A 71 -6.21 -5.66 9.51
CA PRO A 71 -5.85 -4.62 8.55
C PRO A 71 -5.39 -5.23 7.23
N HIS A 72 -5.58 -4.48 6.14
CA HIS A 72 -5.11 -4.84 4.81
C HIS A 72 -3.94 -3.94 4.41
N SER A 73 -3.13 -4.42 3.47
CA SER A 73 -2.10 -3.60 2.83
C SER A 73 -2.66 -2.79 1.65
N ILE A 74 -1.89 -1.84 1.14
CA ILE A 74 -2.23 -1.03 -0.02
C ILE A 74 -2.25 -1.82 -1.35
N ASN A 75 -1.78 -3.07 -1.36
CA ASN A 75 -1.75 -3.98 -2.52
C ASN A 75 -0.98 -3.43 -3.74
N ASP A 76 0.18 -2.82 -3.50
CA ASP A 76 1.10 -2.46 -4.57
C ASP A 76 1.59 -3.71 -5.32
N VAL A 77 1.44 -3.69 -6.64
CA VAL A 77 1.89 -4.77 -7.54
C VAL A 77 3.24 -4.44 -8.15
N PHE A 78 4.09 -5.44 -8.33
CA PHE A 78 5.41 -5.29 -8.93
C PHE A 78 5.78 -6.51 -9.77
N LEU A 79 6.81 -6.38 -10.61
CA LEU A 79 7.24 -7.44 -11.51
C LEU A 79 7.85 -8.62 -10.73
N LYS A 80 7.41 -9.84 -11.03
CA LYS A 80 7.98 -11.09 -10.49
C LYS A 80 9.47 -11.20 -10.81
N THR A 81 9.85 -10.86 -12.04
CA THR A 81 11.25 -10.73 -12.46
C THR A 81 11.56 -9.25 -12.62
N LYS A 82 12.46 -8.74 -11.77
CA LYS A 82 12.90 -7.35 -11.79
C LYS A 82 13.55 -6.99 -13.13
N ASP A 83 13.15 -5.86 -13.70
CA ASP A 83 13.83 -5.26 -14.85
C ASP A 83 15.14 -4.59 -14.37
N PRO A 84 16.32 -4.98 -14.90
CA PRO A 84 17.61 -4.39 -14.52
C PRO A 84 17.69 -2.87 -14.69
N ASN A 85 16.87 -2.27 -15.56
CA ASN A 85 16.85 -0.83 -15.81
C ASN A 85 15.85 -0.06 -14.94
N THR A 86 15.05 -0.77 -14.14
CA THR A 86 13.99 -0.20 -13.31
C THR A 86 14.36 -0.37 -11.84
N PRO A 87 14.80 0.70 -11.15
CA PRO A 87 15.13 0.60 -9.73
C PRO A 87 13.90 0.20 -8.91
N ARG A 88 14.09 -0.78 -8.03
CA ARG A 88 13.07 -1.28 -7.10
C ARG A 88 13.32 -0.75 -5.71
N ILE A 89 12.42 0.11 -5.25
CA ILE A 89 12.44 0.74 -3.92
C ILE A 89 11.32 0.12 -3.09
N MET A 90 11.69 -0.61 -2.03
CA MET A 90 10.72 -1.21 -1.12
C MET A 90 10.59 -0.39 0.15
N ILE A 91 9.36 -0.19 0.62
CA ILE A 91 9.07 0.64 1.79
C ILE A 91 8.53 -0.25 2.91
N LEU A 92 9.22 -0.25 4.05
CA LEU A 92 8.85 -1.00 5.25
C LEU A 92 8.37 -0.03 6.32
N GLY A 93 7.23 -0.33 6.93
CA GLY A 93 6.71 0.48 8.02
C GLY A 93 5.29 0.13 8.42
N GLU A 94 4.66 1.10 9.09
CA GLU A 94 3.38 0.91 9.76
C GLU A 94 2.26 1.70 9.05
N SER A 95 1.19 2.11 9.75
CA SER A 95 0.08 2.89 9.18
C SER A 95 0.53 4.20 8.54
N SER A 96 1.40 4.96 9.21
CA SER A 96 1.94 6.20 8.61
C SER A 96 2.81 5.92 7.39
N ALA A 97 3.47 4.75 7.31
CA ALA A 97 4.22 4.40 6.11
C ALA A 97 3.30 3.96 4.97
N ALA A 98 2.23 3.22 5.28
CA ALA A 98 1.18 2.85 4.34
C ALA A 98 0.51 4.09 3.72
N GLY A 99 0.44 5.19 4.47
CA GLY A 99 -0.13 6.47 4.02
C GLY A 99 -1.42 6.85 4.74
N PHE A 100 -1.75 6.20 5.86
CA PHE A 100 -2.98 6.44 6.60
C PHE A 100 -3.18 7.93 6.91
N PRO A 101 -4.39 8.48 6.78
CA PRO A 101 -5.66 7.87 6.31
C PRO A 101 -5.86 7.86 4.79
N PHE A 102 -4.88 8.33 4.03
CA PHE A 102 -4.98 8.67 2.62
C PHE A 102 -4.56 7.52 1.70
N GLU A 103 -4.50 6.29 2.18
CA GLU A 103 -4.17 5.15 1.34
C GLU A 103 -5.25 4.91 0.26
N PRO A 104 -4.83 4.50 -0.95
CA PRO A 104 -3.45 4.13 -1.30
C PRO A 104 -2.62 5.28 -1.91
N ASN A 105 -3.26 6.35 -2.40
CA ASN A 105 -2.60 7.34 -3.27
C ASN A 105 -2.08 8.62 -2.59
N GLY A 106 -2.39 8.85 -1.31
CA GLY A 106 -2.00 10.07 -0.58
C GLY A 106 -0.87 9.91 0.44
N GLY A 107 -0.22 8.75 0.48
CA GLY A 107 0.97 8.51 1.31
C GLY A 107 2.26 9.05 0.68
N PHE A 108 3.34 9.15 1.48
CA PHE A 108 4.63 9.68 0.99
C PHE A 108 5.22 8.86 -0.17
N SER A 109 4.89 7.56 -0.27
CA SER A 109 5.33 6.70 -1.37
C SER A 109 4.86 7.20 -2.72
N ARG A 110 3.65 7.77 -2.79
CA ARG A 110 3.02 8.23 -4.03
C ARG A 110 3.46 9.65 -4.38
N PHE A 111 3.69 10.50 -3.38
CA PHE A 111 4.42 11.75 -3.60
C PHE A 111 5.85 11.49 -4.11
N LEU A 112 6.55 10.49 -3.57
CA LEU A 112 7.88 10.11 -4.02
C LEU A 112 7.87 9.63 -5.48
N ASP A 113 6.88 8.81 -5.85
CA ASP A 113 6.65 8.36 -7.23
C ASP A 113 6.49 9.52 -8.21
N GLN A 114 5.66 10.51 -7.85
CA GLN A 114 5.48 11.71 -8.66
C GLN A 114 6.76 12.54 -8.76
N ARG A 115 7.51 12.71 -7.66
CA ARG A 115 8.81 13.43 -7.69
C ARG A 115 9.81 12.75 -8.62
N LEU A 116 9.95 11.44 -8.52
CA LEU A 116 10.86 10.67 -9.37
C LEU A 116 10.44 10.74 -10.83
N SER A 117 9.15 10.64 -11.12
CA SER A 117 8.61 10.77 -12.48
C SER A 117 8.86 12.17 -13.08
N ILE A 118 8.76 13.23 -12.28
CA ILE A 118 9.07 14.60 -12.73
C ILE A 118 10.57 14.78 -12.98
N LEU A 119 11.42 14.26 -12.10
CA LEU A 119 12.87 14.44 -12.18
C LEU A 119 13.56 13.53 -13.21
N TYR A 120 12.97 12.36 -13.47
CA TYR A 120 13.49 11.34 -14.38
C TYR A 120 12.37 10.82 -15.32
N PRO A 121 11.82 11.66 -16.21
CA PRO A 121 10.63 11.34 -16.99
C PRO A 121 10.80 10.17 -17.98
N LYS A 122 12.03 9.76 -18.28
CA LYS A 122 12.30 8.60 -19.16
C LYS A 122 12.67 7.34 -18.40
N LYS A 123 12.74 7.40 -17.07
CA LYS A 123 13.11 6.28 -16.21
C LYS A 123 11.90 5.78 -15.46
N LYS A 124 11.77 4.45 -15.41
CA LYS A 124 10.75 3.79 -14.60
C LYS A 124 11.31 3.48 -13.22
N PHE A 125 10.43 3.50 -12.22
CA PHE A 125 10.73 3.08 -10.86
C PHE A 125 9.66 2.10 -10.41
N GLU A 126 10.05 1.07 -9.66
CA GLU A 126 9.13 0.21 -8.94
C GLU A 126 9.14 0.65 -7.47
N ILE A 127 8.15 1.43 -7.07
CA ILE A 127 7.96 1.84 -5.67
C ILE A 127 6.90 0.94 -5.05
N VAL A 128 7.35 0.03 -4.19
CA VAL A 128 6.52 -1.01 -3.58
C VAL A 128 6.40 -0.71 -2.09
N ASN A 129 5.25 -0.19 -1.68
CA ASN A 129 5.00 0.13 -0.29
C ASN A 129 4.33 -1.05 0.43
N LEU A 130 5.07 -1.58 1.41
CA LEU A 130 4.72 -2.76 2.22
C LEU A 130 4.28 -2.33 3.62
N GLY A 131 3.95 -1.05 3.82
CA GLY A 131 3.41 -0.53 5.07
C GLY A 131 2.08 -1.19 5.42
N ILE A 132 1.92 -1.56 6.69
CA ILE A 132 0.69 -2.17 7.19
C ILE A 132 0.28 -1.49 8.50
N ALA A 133 -0.99 -1.14 8.65
CA ALA A 133 -1.48 -0.59 9.90
C ALA A 133 -1.31 -1.58 11.08
N ALA A 134 -0.98 -1.04 12.26
CA ALA A 134 -0.90 -1.76 13.53
C ALA A 134 0.11 -2.92 13.61
N ILE A 135 1.00 -3.08 12.63
CA ILE A 135 2.20 -3.93 12.78
C ILE A 135 3.31 -3.15 13.49
N ASN A 136 4.39 -3.82 13.87
CA ASN A 136 5.59 -3.21 14.46
C ASN A 136 6.88 -3.82 13.86
N SER A 137 8.03 -3.51 14.45
CA SER A 137 9.33 -4.00 13.98
C SER A 137 9.44 -5.54 13.93
N TYR A 138 8.68 -6.30 14.72
CA TYR A 138 8.66 -7.76 14.63
C TYR A 138 8.06 -8.27 13.33
N ALA A 139 6.94 -7.71 12.90
CA ALA A 139 6.29 -8.13 11.66
C ALA A 139 7.18 -7.79 10.44
N ILE A 140 7.89 -6.66 10.51
CA ILE A 140 8.88 -6.28 9.49
C ILE A 140 10.03 -7.29 9.46
N MET A 141 10.52 -7.71 10.62
CA MET A 141 11.57 -8.74 10.72
C MET A 141 11.13 -10.10 10.15
N ASP A 142 9.87 -10.52 10.37
CA ASP A 142 9.37 -11.82 9.86
C ASP A 142 9.33 -11.88 8.33
N ILE A 143 9.06 -10.77 7.65
CA ILE A 143 8.97 -10.72 6.18
C ILE A 143 10.27 -10.32 5.49
N LEU A 144 11.32 -10.04 6.25
CA LEU A 144 12.54 -9.42 5.73
C LEU A 144 13.27 -10.29 4.71
N GLU A 145 13.34 -11.60 4.94
CA GLU A 145 13.98 -12.55 4.03
C GLU A 145 13.26 -12.56 2.67
N ASP A 146 11.93 -12.68 2.67
CA ASP A 146 11.13 -12.63 1.45
C ASP A 146 11.30 -11.29 0.70
N VAL A 147 11.46 -10.17 1.43
CA VAL A 147 11.72 -8.83 0.88
C VAL A 147 13.10 -8.77 0.20
N ILE A 148 14.13 -9.32 0.84
CA ILE A 148 15.49 -9.42 0.30
C ILE A 148 15.49 -10.25 -1.00
N ASP A 149 14.74 -11.37 -1.01
CA ASP A 149 14.60 -12.25 -2.18
C ASP A 149 13.98 -11.54 -3.40
N GLN A 150 13.28 -10.43 -3.20
CA GLN A 150 12.76 -9.60 -4.29
C GLN A 150 13.79 -8.65 -4.91
N ASN A 151 15.07 -8.72 -4.50
CA ASN A 151 16.19 -7.96 -5.04
C ASN A 151 15.97 -6.43 -5.06
N PRO A 152 15.57 -5.79 -3.95
CA PRO A 152 15.42 -4.34 -3.90
C PRO A 152 16.75 -3.63 -4.15
N ASP A 153 16.74 -2.52 -4.89
CA ASP A 153 17.90 -1.61 -4.98
C ASP A 153 18.01 -0.69 -3.77
N LEU A 154 16.91 -0.52 -3.04
CA LEU A 154 16.84 0.32 -1.87
C LEU A 154 15.67 -0.07 -0.98
N VAL A 155 15.87 0.04 0.33
CA VAL A 155 14.79 -0.06 1.32
C VAL A 155 14.60 1.27 2.05
N LEU A 156 13.37 1.76 2.12
CA LEU A 156 12.98 2.90 2.95
C LEU A 156 12.31 2.40 4.22
N ILE A 157 12.67 2.94 5.38
CA ILE A 157 12.11 2.50 6.68
C ILE A 157 11.50 3.68 7.45
N TYR A 158 10.24 3.53 7.85
CA TYR A 158 9.53 4.41 8.81
C TYR A 158 8.67 3.56 9.77
N THR A 159 9.19 3.24 10.95
CA THR A 159 8.56 2.31 11.93
C THR A 159 8.92 2.65 13.37
N GLY A 160 8.01 2.36 14.30
CA GLY A 160 8.22 2.40 15.74
C GLY A 160 7.02 2.94 16.54
N HIS A 161 5.99 3.51 15.90
CA HIS A 161 4.81 4.02 16.64
C HIS A 161 4.04 2.89 17.34
N ASN A 162 3.95 1.73 16.71
CA ASN A 162 3.17 0.59 17.19
C ASN A 162 4.01 -0.44 17.96
N GLU A 163 5.23 -0.13 18.36
CA GLU A 163 6.11 -1.12 18.99
C GLU A 163 5.53 -1.74 20.28
N TYR A 164 4.81 -0.93 21.06
CA TYR A 164 4.17 -1.38 22.29
C TYR A 164 2.88 -2.16 22.02
N TYR A 165 1.92 -1.54 21.32
CA TYR A 165 0.55 -2.08 21.19
C TYR A 165 0.26 -2.78 19.88
N GLY A 166 1.08 -2.58 18.84
CA GLY A 166 0.94 -3.29 17.57
C GLY A 166 0.99 -4.80 17.75
N ALA A 167 0.59 -5.55 16.73
CA ALA A 167 0.57 -7.01 16.83
C ALA A 167 1.93 -7.56 17.27
N LEU A 168 1.93 -8.49 18.24
CA LEU A 168 3.11 -9.04 18.90
C LEU A 168 3.97 -8.03 19.68
N GLY A 169 3.49 -6.80 19.87
CA GLY A 169 4.18 -5.75 20.62
C GLY A 169 4.29 -6.06 22.11
N ALA A 170 5.22 -5.37 22.80
CA ALA A 170 5.55 -5.63 24.20
C ALA A 170 4.33 -5.58 25.13
N ALA A 171 3.39 -4.69 24.86
CA ALA A 171 2.13 -4.54 25.62
C ALA A 171 0.93 -5.20 24.93
N SER A 172 1.07 -5.72 23.72
CA SER A 172 -0.04 -6.28 22.95
C SER A 172 -0.64 -7.53 23.59
N VAL A 173 -1.92 -7.75 23.33
CA VAL A 173 -2.64 -8.97 23.73
C VAL A 173 -2.18 -10.21 22.97
N THR A 174 -1.54 -10.01 21.83
CA THR A 174 -0.93 -11.05 21.00
C THR A 174 0.54 -11.29 21.34
N SER A 175 1.09 -10.65 22.39
CA SER A 175 2.47 -10.89 22.83
C SER A 175 2.70 -12.36 23.20
N ILE A 176 3.76 -12.95 22.63
CA ILE A 176 4.03 -14.40 22.73
C ILE A 176 5.09 -14.71 23.80
N ALA A 177 6.05 -13.82 24.04
CA ALA A 177 7.11 -14.02 25.03
C ALA A 177 7.79 -12.70 25.43
N SER A 178 8.37 -12.65 26.64
CA SER A 178 9.13 -11.51 27.15
C SER A 178 10.58 -11.44 26.65
N SER A 179 11.06 -12.44 25.89
CA SER A 179 12.44 -12.49 25.38
C SER A 179 12.47 -12.53 23.84
N PRO A 180 13.28 -11.66 23.18
CA PRO A 180 13.41 -11.67 21.72
C PRO A 180 13.87 -13.01 21.13
N ALA A 181 14.72 -13.76 21.83
CA ALA A 181 15.17 -15.08 21.40
C ALA A 181 14.04 -16.11 21.43
N MET A 182 13.21 -16.08 22.47
CA MET A 182 12.06 -16.96 22.61
C MET A 182 10.98 -16.64 21.57
N SER A 183 10.71 -15.36 21.32
CA SER A 183 9.78 -14.93 20.26
C SER A 183 10.17 -15.49 18.90
N ARG A 184 11.45 -15.40 18.53
CA ARG A 184 11.97 -15.98 17.27
C ARG A 184 11.86 -17.51 17.21
N PHE A 185 12.18 -18.18 18.30
CA PHE A 185 12.02 -19.63 18.39
C PHE A 185 10.56 -20.04 18.19
N LEU A 186 9.63 -19.40 18.90
CA LEU A 186 8.20 -19.70 18.80
C LEU A 186 7.61 -19.37 17.43
N GLN A 187 8.10 -18.34 16.73
CA GLN A 187 7.74 -18.09 15.34
C GLN A 187 8.25 -19.19 14.41
N THR A 188 9.52 -19.57 14.53
CA THR A 188 10.12 -20.63 13.70
C THR A 188 9.37 -21.95 13.88
N VAL A 189 9.07 -22.31 15.13
CA VAL A 189 8.26 -23.49 15.47
C VAL A 189 6.83 -23.33 14.96
N GLY A 190 6.24 -22.14 15.05
CA GLY A 190 4.91 -21.82 14.53
C GLY A 190 4.75 -22.02 13.01
N LYS A 191 5.85 -21.96 12.24
CA LYS A 191 5.85 -22.24 10.79
C LYS A 191 5.71 -23.73 10.45
N LEU A 192 5.90 -24.65 11.41
CA LEU A 192 5.75 -26.09 11.20
C LEU A 192 4.28 -26.48 10.98
N ARG A 193 3.98 -27.26 9.93
CA ARG A 193 2.61 -27.66 9.58
C ARG A 193 1.93 -28.45 10.69
N PHE A 194 2.66 -29.28 11.42
CA PHE A 194 2.07 -29.99 12.56
C PHE A 194 1.70 -29.07 13.73
N ILE A 195 2.45 -27.97 13.95
CA ILE A 195 2.09 -26.96 14.97
C ILE A 195 0.82 -26.21 14.53
N ARG A 196 0.69 -25.92 13.23
CA ARG A 196 -0.54 -25.36 12.65
C ARG A 196 -1.72 -26.34 12.77
N LEU A 197 -1.49 -27.64 12.59
CA LEU A 197 -2.49 -28.68 12.82
C LEU A 197 -2.95 -28.71 14.27
N LEU A 198 -2.02 -28.77 15.23
CA LEU A 198 -2.35 -28.71 16.65
C LEU A 198 -3.11 -27.42 16.98
N SER A 199 -2.64 -26.28 16.49
CA SER A 199 -3.31 -24.99 16.68
C SER A 199 -4.74 -25.04 16.15
N SER A 200 -5.00 -25.67 15.00
CA SER A 200 -6.35 -25.80 14.43
C SER A 200 -7.30 -26.68 15.26
N ILE A 201 -6.76 -27.69 15.95
CA ILE A 201 -7.53 -28.58 16.83
C ILE A 201 -7.91 -27.86 18.14
N PHE A 202 -7.03 -27.00 18.64
CA PHE A 202 -7.21 -26.28 19.90
C PHE A 202 -7.76 -24.85 19.75
N SER A 203 -7.81 -24.32 18.53
CA SER A 203 -8.42 -23.02 18.25
C SER A 203 -9.94 -23.14 18.23
N GLY A 204 -10.61 -22.63 19.26
CA GLY A 204 -12.05 -22.41 19.22
C GLY A 204 -12.42 -21.33 18.19
N GLU A 205 -13.65 -21.37 17.67
CA GLU A 205 -14.15 -20.26 16.84
C GLU A 205 -14.12 -18.96 17.65
N PRO A 206 -13.56 -17.86 17.12
CA PRO A 206 -13.63 -16.59 17.80
C PRO A 206 -15.09 -16.16 17.91
N GLU A 207 -15.58 -15.98 19.15
CA GLU A 207 -16.87 -15.34 19.38
C GLU A 207 -16.89 -13.97 18.67
N ARG A 208 -17.91 -13.76 17.82
CA ARG A 208 -18.20 -12.45 17.23
C ARG A 208 -18.59 -11.48 18.34
N GLN A 209 -17.61 -10.87 18.99
CA GLN A 209 -17.85 -9.73 19.87
C GLN A 209 -18.04 -8.46 19.04
N THR A 210 -19.11 -7.72 19.34
CA THR A 210 -19.33 -6.35 18.87
C THR A 210 -18.13 -5.48 19.23
N SER A 211 -17.38 -5.05 18.21
CA SER A 211 -15.95 -4.81 18.39
C SER A 211 -15.60 -3.37 18.80
N PRO A 212 -14.70 -3.18 19.79
CA PRO A 212 -13.94 -1.95 19.95
C PRO A 212 -13.03 -1.69 18.74
N GLY A 213 -12.43 -0.48 18.64
CA GLY A 213 -11.50 -0.16 17.54
C GLY A 213 -10.27 -1.09 17.52
N LEU A 214 -9.58 -1.22 16.38
CA LEU A 214 -8.45 -2.17 16.24
C LEU A 214 -7.40 -1.99 17.36
N MET A 215 -6.93 -0.76 17.58
CA MET A 215 -5.90 -0.48 18.60
C MET A 215 -6.43 -0.68 20.03
N GLU A 216 -7.71 -0.41 20.27
CA GLU A 216 -8.38 -0.67 21.55
C GLU A 216 -8.36 -2.18 21.87
N SER A 217 -8.65 -3.01 20.87
CA SER A 217 -8.61 -4.48 21.02
C SER A 217 -7.20 -5.01 21.33
N LEU A 218 -6.16 -4.31 20.87
CA LEU A 218 -4.76 -4.69 21.09
C LEU A 218 -4.18 -4.16 22.41
N ALA A 219 -4.66 -3.01 22.90
CA ALA A 219 -4.15 -2.39 24.11
C ALA A 219 -4.72 -2.99 25.41
N LYS A 220 -6.00 -3.39 25.43
CA LYS A 220 -6.72 -3.94 26.61
C LYS A 220 -6.37 -3.24 27.94
N ASP A 221 -6.45 -1.91 27.95
CA ASP A 221 -6.22 -1.06 29.14
C ASP A 221 -4.82 -1.14 29.79
N LYS A 222 -3.81 -1.68 29.09
CA LYS A 222 -2.44 -1.69 29.62
C LYS A 222 -1.79 -0.32 29.51
N LEU A 223 -1.50 0.27 30.67
CA LEU A 223 -0.73 1.50 30.80
C LEU A 223 0.78 1.21 30.79
N ILE A 224 1.56 2.12 30.23
CA ILE A 224 3.01 2.00 30.12
C ILE A 224 3.66 3.27 30.70
N PRO A 225 3.80 3.36 32.04
CA PRO A 225 4.54 4.47 32.66
C PRO A 225 5.97 4.55 32.14
N LEU A 226 6.51 5.76 32.08
CA LEU A 226 7.89 6.00 31.64
C LEU A 226 8.86 5.23 32.53
N ASP A 227 9.90 4.65 31.94
CA ASP A 227 10.93 3.86 32.63
C ASP A 227 10.46 2.62 33.38
N SER A 228 9.19 2.22 33.24
CA SER A 228 8.68 0.94 33.73
C SER A 228 9.36 -0.25 33.03
N ASP A 229 9.27 -1.45 33.61
CA ASP A 229 9.82 -2.66 32.98
C ASP A 229 9.20 -2.93 31.61
N LEU A 230 7.90 -2.65 31.45
CA LEU A 230 7.20 -2.79 30.17
C LEU A 230 7.67 -1.74 29.14
N TYR A 231 7.97 -0.51 29.58
CA TYR A 231 8.59 0.50 28.73
C TYR A 231 9.95 0.02 28.23
N ARG A 232 10.83 -0.42 29.14
CA ARG A 232 12.17 -0.91 28.78
C ARG A 232 12.11 -2.11 27.85
N ALA A 233 11.20 -3.06 28.08
CA ALA A 233 11.01 -4.21 27.20
C ALA A 233 10.64 -3.79 25.77
N GLY A 234 9.81 -2.76 25.58
CA GLY A 234 9.49 -2.24 24.25
C GLY A 234 10.67 -1.51 23.58
N VAL A 235 11.47 -0.78 24.35
CA VAL A 235 12.71 -0.16 23.88
C VAL A 235 13.71 -1.22 23.42
N ASP A 236 13.98 -2.22 24.25
CA ASP A 236 14.90 -3.32 23.94
C ASP A 236 14.46 -4.11 22.70
N GLN A 237 13.15 -4.34 22.59
CA GLN A 237 12.54 -4.99 21.43
C GLN A 237 12.78 -4.19 20.14
N PHE A 238 12.49 -2.89 20.17
CA PHE A 238 12.69 -2.00 19.03
C PHE A 238 14.15 -2.00 18.57
N GLU A 239 15.07 -1.78 19.52
CA GLU A 239 16.49 -1.70 19.24
C GLU A 239 17.01 -3.02 18.66
N HIS A 240 16.66 -4.14 19.28
CA HIS A 240 17.09 -5.46 18.85
C HIS A 240 16.60 -5.80 17.44
N ASN A 241 15.31 -5.60 17.18
CA ASN A 241 14.69 -5.91 15.89
C ASN A 241 15.22 -4.99 14.79
N LEU A 242 15.31 -3.67 15.05
CA LEU A 242 15.81 -2.72 14.07
C LEU A 242 17.29 -2.96 13.77
N ASN A 243 18.11 -3.30 14.78
CA ASN A 243 19.50 -3.67 14.56
C ASN A 243 19.61 -4.90 13.65
N PHE A 244 18.79 -5.93 13.89
CA PHE A 244 18.75 -7.12 13.04
C PHE A 244 18.35 -6.78 11.60
N ILE A 245 17.28 -6.00 11.41
CA ILE A 245 16.79 -5.60 10.08
C ILE A 245 17.90 -4.88 9.28
N LEU A 246 18.55 -3.89 9.89
CA LEU A 246 19.61 -3.13 9.25
C LEU A 246 20.86 -3.98 8.97
N GLU A 247 21.18 -4.91 9.88
CA GLU A 247 22.31 -5.83 9.70
C GLU A 247 22.10 -6.79 8.52
N GLU A 248 20.91 -7.38 8.39
CA GLU A 248 20.59 -8.31 7.29
C GLU A 248 20.53 -7.61 5.94
N LEU A 249 19.96 -6.40 5.87
CA LEU A 249 19.98 -5.58 4.64
C LEU A 249 21.41 -5.23 4.23
N LYS A 250 22.26 -4.86 5.20
CA LYS A 250 23.68 -4.58 4.96
C LYS A 250 24.44 -5.80 4.46
N LYS A 251 24.24 -6.98 5.07
CA LYS A 251 24.86 -8.25 4.63
C LYS A 251 24.53 -8.58 3.18
N ASN A 252 23.33 -8.23 2.74
CA ASN A 252 22.86 -8.43 1.37
C ASN A 252 23.18 -7.25 0.43
N ASN A 253 23.97 -6.27 0.87
CA ASN A 253 24.36 -5.08 0.11
C ASN A 253 23.18 -4.23 -0.39
N ILE A 254 22.08 -4.20 0.38
CA ILE A 254 20.91 -3.38 0.08
C ILE A 254 21.04 -2.06 0.85
N PRO A 255 21.20 -0.90 0.18
CA PRO A 255 21.23 0.39 0.85
C PRO A 255 19.89 0.70 1.52
N VAL A 256 19.95 1.45 2.63
CA VAL A 256 18.78 1.79 3.43
C VAL A 256 18.70 3.31 3.60
N VAL A 257 17.48 3.85 3.49
CA VAL A 257 17.15 5.20 3.97
C VAL A 257 16.17 5.06 5.12
N ILE A 258 16.51 5.60 6.28
CA ILE A 258 15.69 5.50 7.51
C ILE A 258 15.45 6.87 8.12
N GLY A 259 14.19 7.13 8.48
CA GLY A 259 13.75 8.39 9.05
C GLY A 259 13.40 8.31 10.53
N THR A 260 13.62 9.42 11.25
CA THR A 260 13.05 9.61 12.59
C THR A 260 11.53 9.65 12.56
N LEU A 261 10.91 9.30 13.69
CA LEU A 261 9.47 9.33 13.90
C LEU A 261 9.01 10.71 14.33
N VAL A 262 7.83 11.10 13.86
CA VAL A 262 7.19 12.37 14.19
C VAL A 262 5.76 12.14 14.67
N SER A 263 5.30 12.99 15.58
CA SER A 263 3.95 12.95 16.11
C SER A 263 3.43 14.37 16.35
N ASN A 264 2.11 14.52 16.42
CA ASN A 264 1.50 15.78 16.81
C ASN A 264 1.79 16.06 18.29
N LEU A 265 2.47 17.18 18.53
CA LEU A 265 2.87 17.64 19.85
C LEU A 265 1.86 18.66 20.38
N MET A 266 1.56 19.68 19.57
CA MET A 266 0.81 20.85 20.00
C MET A 266 -0.68 20.58 20.19
N ASN A 267 -1.29 19.82 19.27
CA ASN A 267 -2.75 19.67 19.22
C ASN A 267 -3.22 18.31 19.73
N GLN A 268 -2.32 17.52 20.31
CA GLN A 268 -2.62 16.22 20.86
C GLN A 268 -2.20 16.15 22.35
N PRO A 269 -3.13 16.40 23.28
CA PRO A 269 -2.86 16.17 24.69
C PRO A 269 -2.58 14.68 24.94
N PRO A 270 -1.85 14.36 26.03
CA PRO A 270 -1.67 12.98 26.45
C PRO A 270 -3.02 12.27 26.61
N PHE A 271 -3.13 11.05 26.10
CA PHE A 271 -4.37 10.31 26.20
C PHE A 271 -4.64 9.87 27.63
N ILE A 272 -3.62 9.43 28.38
CA ILE A 272 -3.74 9.03 29.79
C ILE A 272 -2.64 9.71 30.61
N ALA A 273 -3.07 10.53 31.57
CA ALA A 273 -2.22 11.53 32.23
C ALA A 273 -2.40 11.65 33.75
N GLU A 274 -3.33 10.89 34.33
CA GLU A 274 -3.83 11.10 35.70
C GLU A 274 -2.74 10.91 36.76
N ASN A 275 -1.81 9.97 36.55
CA ASN A 275 -0.78 9.61 37.53
C ASN A 275 0.66 9.97 37.10
N SER A 276 0.90 10.26 35.83
CA SER A 276 2.25 10.50 35.29
C SER A 276 2.69 11.96 35.29
N GLY A 277 1.77 12.89 35.58
CA GLY A 277 2.02 14.33 35.46
C GLY A 277 2.00 14.85 34.01
N ALA A 278 1.74 13.98 33.02
CA ALA A 278 1.72 14.34 31.60
C ALA A 278 0.78 15.50 31.29
N GLY A 279 -0.40 15.52 31.92
CA GLY A 279 -1.41 16.57 31.71
C GLY A 279 -0.93 17.93 32.19
N LYS A 280 -0.35 17.99 33.39
CA LYS A 280 0.23 19.23 33.94
C LYS A 280 1.43 19.72 33.13
N THR A 281 2.25 18.80 32.63
CA THR A 281 3.35 19.11 31.71
C THR A 281 2.82 19.69 30.40
N PHE A 282 1.74 19.14 29.85
CA PHE A 282 1.08 19.66 28.65
C PHE A 282 0.52 21.08 28.87
N GLU A 283 -0.20 21.31 29.98
CA GLU A 283 -0.71 22.64 30.35
C GLU A 283 0.44 23.68 30.50
N THR A 284 1.59 23.24 31.03
CA THR A 284 2.79 24.08 31.14
C THR A 284 3.32 24.44 29.75
N ALA A 285 3.35 23.47 28.83
CA ALA A 285 3.74 23.70 27.43
C ALA A 285 2.81 24.70 26.73
N GLU A 286 1.49 24.59 26.91
CA GLU A 286 0.52 25.53 26.37
C GLU A 286 0.69 26.95 26.93
N LYS A 287 0.97 27.06 28.23
CA LYS A 287 1.28 28.36 28.86
C LYS A 287 2.54 28.99 28.25
N LEU A 288 3.63 28.24 28.16
CA LEU A 288 4.88 28.72 27.53
C LEU A 288 4.65 29.13 26.07
N TYR A 289 3.82 28.38 25.35
CA TYR A 289 3.45 28.67 23.97
C TYR A 289 2.70 30.00 23.84
N THR A 290 1.72 30.25 24.72
CA THR A 290 0.97 31.52 24.74
C THR A 290 1.83 32.72 25.18
N GLU A 291 2.86 32.49 25.99
CA GLU A 291 3.88 33.49 26.35
C GLU A 291 4.92 33.76 25.24
N GLY A 292 4.86 33.04 24.11
CA GLY A 292 5.82 33.17 23.00
C GLY A 292 7.16 32.46 23.22
N LYS A 293 7.28 31.64 24.26
CA LYS A 293 8.49 30.87 24.60
C LYS A 293 8.48 29.51 23.90
N TYR A 294 8.56 29.52 22.57
CA TYR A 294 8.31 28.34 21.75
C TYR A 294 9.29 27.18 21.96
N ASP A 295 10.59 27.47 22.16
CA ASP A 295 11.57 26.40 22.39
C ASP A 295 11.37 25.70 23.75
N GLU A 296 11.04 26.46 24.80
CA GLU A 296 10.69 25.90 26.12
C GLU A 296 9.38 25.11 26.03
N ALA A 297 8.37 25.66 25.34
CA ALA A 297 7.10 24.97 25.11
C ALA A 297 7.29 23.62 24.40
N LYS A 298 8.15 23.58 23.37
CA LYS A 298 8.46 22.36 22.63
C LYS A 298 9.04 21.27 23.53
N ILE A 299 9.97 21.63 24.42
CA ILE A 299 10.56 20.69 25.38
C ILE A 299 9.48 20.10 26.28
N GLU A 300 8.59 20.93 26.82
CA GLU A 300 7.50 20.46 27.67
C GLU A 300 6.46 19.64 26.90
N PHE A 301 6.13 19.98 25.64
CA PHE A 301 5.26 19.14 24.81
C PHE A 301 5.85 17.76 24.55
N ILE A 302 7.15 17.68 24.23
CA ILE A 302 7.86 16.40 24.04
C ILE A 302 7.82 15.58 25.33
N LYS A 303 8.09 16.23 26.47
CA LYS A 303 8.03 15.58 27.79
C LYS A 303 6.62 15.09 28.12
N ALA A 304 5.59 15.87 27.83
CA ALA A 304 4.20 15.48 28.04
C ALA A 304 3.83 14.24 27.21
N LYS A 305 4.27 14.18 25.95
CA LYS A 305 4.16 12.98 25.10
C LYS A 305 4.84 11.77 25.73
N ASP A 306 6.08 11.91 26.20
CA ASP A 306 6.82 10.79 26.78
C ASP A 306 6.28 10.34 28.15
N LEU A 307 5.57 11.22 28.87
CA LEU A 307 4.86 10.88 30.10
C LEU A 307 3.46 10.29 29.86
N ASP A 308 2.95 10.31 28.62
CA ASP A 308 1.66 9.69 28.28
C ASP A 308 1.72 8.19 28.55
N GLU A 309 0.84 7.71 29.44
CA GLU A 309 0.83 6.30 29.82
C GLU A 309 0.19 5.42 28.74
N LEU A 310 -0.56 6.03 27.81
CA LEU A 310 -1.05 5.36 26.60
C LEU A 310 -0.13 5.68 25.41
N ARG A 311 0.93 4.88 25.29
CA ARG A 311 2.02 5.08 24.32
C ARG A 311 1.68 4.67 22.88
N PHE A 312 0.73 5.36 22.25
CA PHE A 312 0.55 5.27 20.79
C PHE A 312 1.56 6.12 20.01
N ARG A 313 2.09 7.18 20.64
CA ARG A 313 3.18 7.97 20.07
C ARG A 313 4.51 7.37 20.52
N ALA A 314 5.46 7.23 19.59
CA ALA A 314 6.78 6.70 19.89
C ALA A 314 7.53 7.63 20.88
N PRO A 315 8.25 7.08 21.87
CA PRO A 315 9.05 7.85 22.81
C PRO A 315 10.31 8.44 22.14
N GLU A 316 10.90 9.48 22.72
CA GLU A 316 12.13 10.10 22.14
C GLU A 316 13.33 9.15 22.09
N SER A 317 13.35 8.14 22.96
CA SER A 317 14.37 7.09 22.95
C SER A 317 14.45 6.36 21.59
N PHE A 318 13.32 6.20 20.89
CA PHE A 318 13.30 5.52 19.58
C PHE A 318 14.02 6.33 18.51
N ASN A 319 13.85 7.65 18.49
CA ASN A 319 14.59 8.52 17.55
C ASN A 319 16.10 8.50 17.81
N SER A 320 16.51 8.34 19.08
CA SER A 320 17.92 8.17 19.44
C SER A 320 18.46 6.83 18.93
N ILE A 321 17.72 5.73 19.12
CA ILE A 321 18.06 4.39 18.63
C ILE A 321 18.17 4.37 17.09
N ILE A 322 17.19 4.94 16.38
CA ILE A 322 17.20 5.02 14.91
C ILE A 322 18.49 5.69 14.42
N LYS A 323 18.85 6.84 15.02
CA LYS A 323 20.06 7.58 14.65
C LYS A 323 21.33 6.77 14.91
N GLU A 324 21.44 6.13 16.08
CA GLU A 324 22.60 5.32 16.43
C GLU A 324 22.76 4.14 15.49
N LEU A 325 21.69 3.37 15.27
CA LEU A 325 21.72 2.18 14.43
C LEU A 325 21.93 2.53 12.95
N ALA A 326 21.37 3.65 12.46
CA ALA A 326 21.65 4.12 11.11
C ALA A 326 23.15 4.41 10.91
N SER A 327 23.78 5.08 11.87
CA SER A 327 25.23 5.34 11.86
C SER A 327 26.03 4.04 11.92
N LYS A 328 25.70 3.14 12.86
CA LYS A 328 26.36 1.83 13.04
C LYS A 328 26.36 0.99 11.76
N HIS A 329 25.23 0.98 11.04
CA HIS A 329 25.07 0.16 9.84
C HIS A 329 25.44 0.88 8.55
N GLY A 330 25.61 2.21 8.57
CA GLY A 330 25.90 3.01 7.37
C GLY A 330 24.66 3.28 6.52
N ALA A 331 23.48 3.28 7.14
CA ALA A 331 22.23 3.67 6.48
C ALA A 331 22.16 5.19 6.30
N SER A 332 21.51 5.64 5.23
CA SER A 332 21.22 7.06 4.98
C SER A 332 20.15 7.52 5.97
N PHE A 333 20.53 8.41 6.89
CA PHE A 333 19.66 8.88 7.97
C PHE A 333 19.00 10.21 7.63
N ILE A 334 17.67 10.30 7.73
CA ILE A 334 16.90 11.53 7.50
C ILE A 334 16.17 11.98 8.77
N ARG A 335 16.22 13.29 9.06
CA ARG A 335 15.67 13.89 10.30
C ARG A 335 14.27 14.46 10.06
N ILE A 336 13.29 13.58 9.91
CA ILE A 336 11.88 13.94 9.67
C ILE A 336 11.33 14.77 10.84
N ASP A 337 11.53 14.32 12.07
CA ASP A 337 11.17 15.05 13.31
C ASP A 337 11.65 16.52 13.30
N SER A 338 12.92 16.73 12.95
CA SER A 338 13.55 18.04 13.04
C SER A 338 13.08 18.95 11.91
N ALA A 339 12.89 18.37 10.72
CA ALA A 339 12.33 19.09 9.59
C ALA A 339 10.88 19.48 9.86
N PHE A 340 10.04 18.57 10.35
CA PHE A 340 8.64 18.84 10.69
C PHE A 340 8.54 19.97 11.71
N ASN A 341 9.35 19.93 12.78
CA ASN A 341 9.43 21.04 13.74
C ASN A 341 9.78 22.35 13.03
N SER A 342 10.80 22.37 12.16
CA SER A 342 11.24 23.60 11.48
C SER A 342 10.20 24.21 10.53
N LEU A 343 9.35 23.39 9.92
CA LEU A 343 8.32 23.87 8.99
C LEU A 343 6.97 24.13 9.67
N SER A 344 6.75 23.52 10.83
CA SER A 344 5.54 23.78 11.59
C SER A 344 5.51 25.18 12.17
N ARG A 345 4.29 25.70 12.35
CA ARG A 345 4.06 27.01 12.96
C ARG A 345 4.77 27.08 14.32
N ASN A 346 5.59 28.11 14.48
CA ASN A 346 6.35 28.38 15.72
C ASN A 346 7.32 27.26 16.12
N GLY A 347 7.73 26.38 15.20
CA GLY A 347 8.77 25.40 15.49
C GLY A 347 8.27 24.11 16.16
N ILE A 348 6.96 23.88 16.27
CA ILE A 348 6.35 22.78 17.04
C ILE A 348 5.30 22.07 16.19
N VAL A 349 5.45 20.75 16.02
CA VAL A 349 4.56 19.94 15.19
C VAL A 349 3.10 19.98 15.69
N GLY A 350 2.19 20.35 14.79
CA GLY A 350 0.75 20.42 15.05
C GLY A 350 -0.09 19.96 13.87
N ASN A 351 -1.34 20.42 13.85
CA ASN A 351 -2.33 20.07 12.81
C ASN A 351 -2.01 20.64 11.42
N ASP A 352 -1.00 21.51 11.31
CA ASP A 352 -0.50 22.01 10.04
C ASP A 352 0.19 20.92 9.21
N LEU A 353 0.79 19.92 9.86
CA LEU A 353 1.41 18.76 9.21
C LEU A 353 0.81 17.40 9.63
N MET A 354 -0.07 17.36 10.62
CA MET A 354 -0.64 16.12 11.18
C MET A 354 -2.16 16.11 11.10
N THR A 355 -2.77 14.94 10.91
CA THR A 355 -4.23 14.78 10.96
C THR A 355 -4.72 14.41 12.35
N ASP A 356 -3.94 13.66 13.11
CA ASP A 356 -4.26 13.19 14.47
C ASP A 356 -2.99 13.18 15.35
N HIS A 357 -2.90 12.28 16.33
CA HIS A 357 -1.75 12.11 17.19
C HIS A 357 -0.43 11.75 16.48
N LEU A 358 -0.43 11.03 15.35
CA LEU A 358 0.80 10.51 14.73
C LEU A 358 0.75 10.36 13.20
N HIS A 359 -0.42 10.50 12.57
CA HIS A 359 -0.52 10.40 11.12
C HIS A 359 -0.32 11.79 10.47
N PRO A 360 0.62 11.93 9.52
CA PRO A 360 0.78 13.14 8.72
C PRO A 360 -0.46 13.46 7.88
N ASN A 361 -0.69 14.74 7.60
CA ASN A 361 -1.61 15.17 6.54
C ASN A 361 -0.91 15.13 5.17
N LEU A 362 -1.61 15.46 4.07
CA LEU A 362 -1.02 15.47 2.72
C LEU A 362 0.23 16.38 2.62
N ALA A 363 0.27 17.51 3.33
CA ALA A 363 1.46 18.37 3.35
C ALA A 363 2.61 17.70 4.10
N GLY A 364 2.34 17.05 5.23
CA GLY A 364 3.31 16.23 5.96
C GLY A 364 3.85 15.06 5.13
N TYR A 365 2.99 14.34 4.40
CA TYR A 365 3.43 13.26 3.51
C TYR A 365 4.25 13.76 2.31
N ASN A 366 3.85 14.89 1.71
CA ASN A 366 4.64 15.54 0.68
C ASN A 366 6.05 15.90 1.19
N MET A 367 6.13 16.40 2.42
CA MET A 367 7.40 16.72 3.07
C MET A 367 8.25 15.47 3.36
N MET A 368 7.64 14.41 3.90
CA MET A 368 8.34 13.13 4.09
C MET A 368 8.92 12.62 2.78
N SER A 369 8.17 12.72 1.68
CA SER A 369 8.66 12.28 0.37
C SER A 369 9.88 13.07 -0.12
N ALA A 370 9.95 14.38 0.16
CA ALA A 370 11.10 15.21 -0.18
C ALA A 370 12.35 14.80 0.62
N LEU A 371 12.19 14.49 1.90
CA LEU A 371 13.28 14.02 2.76
C LEU A 371 13.76 12.62 2.35
N PHE A 372 12.83 11.71 2.04
CA PHE A 372 13.21 10.40 1.50
C PHE A 372 13.91 10.52 0.16
N LEU A 373 13.47 11.41 -0.73
CA LEU A 373 14.17 11.69 -2.00
C LEU A 373 15.61 12.16 -1.77
N ASP A 374 15.84 13.09 -0.83
CA ASP A 374 17.19 13.51 -0.45
C ASP A 374 18.02 12.34 0.09
N GLY A 375 17.44 11.50 0.94
CA GLY A 375 18.06 10.28 1.43
C GLY A 375 18.41 9.27 0.32
N ILE A 376 17.52 9.11 -0.67
CA ILE A 376 17.71 8.28 -1.86
C ILE A 376 18.88 8.80 -2.69
N VAL A 377 18.93 10.11 -2.97
CA VAL A 377 20.03 10.72 -3.72
C VAL A 377 21.36 10.50 -2.99
N LYS A 378 21.40 10.70 -1.67
CA LYS A 378 22.59 10.47 -0.83
C LYS A 378 23.02 9.00 -0.76
N SER A 379 22.09 8.06 -0.90
CA SER A 379 22.40 6.62 -0.91
C SER A 379 23.21 6.19 -2.13
N GLY A 380 23.22 6.98 -3.21
CA GLY A 380 23.91 6.66 -4.47
C GLY A 380 23.19 5.64 -5.36
N VAL A 381 21.97 5.21 -5.00
CA VAL A 381 21.14 4.31 -5.82
C VAL A 381 20.78 4.96 -7.16
N LEU A 382 20.56 6.28 -7.16
CA LEU A 382 20.39 7.07 -8.38
C LEU A 382 21.76 7.45 -8.94
N LYS A 383 22.30 6.58 -9.82
CA LYS A 383 23.62 6.79 -10.46
C LYS A 383 23.66 7.97 -11.43
N GLU A 384 22.52 8.29 -12.02
CA GLU A 384 22.36 9.34 -13.02
C GLU A 384 21.89 10.63 -12.35
N LYS A 385 22.30 11.77 -12.91
CA LYS A 385 21.73 13.05 -12.51
C LYS A 385 20.28 13.13 -13.00
N ALA A 386 19.43 13.81 -12.22
CA ALA A 386 18.09 14.16 -12.67
C ALA A 386 18.13 14.85 -14.04
N GLU A 387 17.26 14.41 -14.95
CA GLU A 387 17.13 15.01 -16.29
C GLU A 387 16.53 16.42 -16.20
N VAL A 388 15.66 16.63 -15.21
CA VAL A 388 15.02 17.91 -14.94
C VAL A 388 15.57 18.48 -13.63
N ALA A 389 16.13 19.68 -13.70
CA ALA A 389 16.55 20.44 -12.53
C ALA A 389 15.49 21.49 -12.18
N LEU A 390 14.83 21.32 -11.04
CA LEU A 390 13.81 22.24 -10.53
C LEU A 390 14.19 22.78 -9.15
N ASP A 391 13.77 24.01 -8.86
CA ASP A 391 13.72 24.51 -7.49
C ASP A 391 12.79 23.62 -6.65
N SER A 392 13.12 23.42 -5.37
CA SER A 392 12.38 22.52 -4.49
C SER A 392 10.91 22.93 -4.35
N LYS A 393 10.59 24.22 -4.28
CA LYS A 393 9.19 24.68 -4.15
C LYS A 393 8.39 24.43 -5.41
N VAL A 394 9.04 24.54 -6.58
CA VAL A 394 8.41 24.24 -7.87
C VAL A 394 8.15 22.74 -7.96
N LEU A 395 9.11 21.90 -7.60
CA LEU A 395 8.94 20.46 -7.55
C LEU A 395 7.80 20.07 -6.60
N ASP A 396 7.74 20.65 -5.39
CA ASP A 396 6.67 20.40 -4.42
C ASP A 396 5.30 20.74 -5.00
N SER A 397 5.18 21.88 -5.67
CA SER A 397 3.92 22.34 -6.27
C SER A 397 3.47 21.41 -7.40
N LEU A 398 4.38 21.04 -8.30
CA LEU A 398 4.08 20.11 -9.39
C LEU A 398 3.73 18.72 -8.87
N THR A 399 4.44 18.24 -7.85
CA THR A 399 4.16 16.95 -7.21
C THR A 399 2.74 16.93 -6.66
N PHE A 400 2.32 17.99 -5.98
CA PHE A 400 0.97 18.07 -5.41
C PHE A 400 -0.12 18.12 -6.49
N VAL A 401 0.10 18.89 -7.56
CA VAL A 401 -0.84 19.00 -8.69
C VAL A 401 -0.98 17.66 -9.43
N ASN A 402 0.13 16.94 -9.61
CA ASN A 402 0.17 15.67 -10.34
C ASN A 402 -0.19 14.45 -9.46
N LEU A 403 -0.38 14.64 -8.15
CA LEU A 403 -0.71 13.54 -7.26
C LEU A 403 -2.02 12.85 -7.72
N PRO A 404 -2.04 11.53 -7.94
CA PRO A 404 -3.22 10.80 -8.38
C PRO A 404 -4.21 10.59 -7.21
N PHE A 405 -4.73 11.70 -6.70
CA PHE A 405 -5.58 11.77 -5.51
C PHE A 405 -6.78 12.69 -5.80
N SER A 406 -8.00 12.18 -5.67
CA SER A 406 -9.22 12.91 -6.05
C SER A 406 -9.97 13.49 -4.85
N LYS A 407 -11.08 14.18 -5.15
CA LYS A 407 -12.00 14.64 -4.12
C LYS A 407 -12.63 13.46 -3.37
N LEU A 408 -12.88 12.35 -4.05
CA LEU A 408 -13.38 11.12 -3.43
C LEU A 408 -12.40 10.61 -2.37
N ASP A 409 -11.10 10.52 -2.69
CA ASP A 409 -10.08 10.09 -1.72
C ASP A 409 -10.03 10.99 -0.48
N SER A 410 -10.14 12.31 -0.68
CA SER A 410 -10.19 13.28 0.41
C SER A 410 -11.38 13.00 1.33
N LEU A 411 -12.56 12.75 0.75
CA LEU A 411 -13.79 12.48 1.51
C LEU A 411 -13.74 11.13 2.23
N ILE A 412 -13.19 10.09 1.61
CA ILE A 412 -12.97 8.78 2.25
C ILE A 412 -12.07 8.98 3.48
N SER A 413 -10.99 9.74 3.32
CA SER A 413 -10.03 10.03 4.39
C SER A 413 -10.68 10.82 5.54
N ASP A 414 -11.51 11.82 5.22
CA ASP A 414 -12.30 12.57 6.20
C ASP A 414 -13.22 11.65 7.02
N TYR A 415 -13.97 10.75 6.35
CA TYR A 415 -14.83 9.79 7.03
C TYR A 415 -14.05 8.79 7.90
N ARG A 416 -12.90 8.30 7.43
CA ARG A 416 -11.99 7.44 8.21
C ARG A 416 -11.50 8.14 9.48
N LEU A 417 -11.04 9.39 9.35
CA LEU A 417 -10.58 10.20 10.47
C LEU A 417 -11.71 10.49 11.47
N LEU A 418 -12.90 10.84 10.99
CA LEU A 418 -14.09 11.00 11.85
C LEU A 418 -14.39 9.71 12.62
N GLY A 419 -14.34 8.57 11.94
CA GLY A 419 -14.56 7.25 12.53
C GLY A 419 -13.59 6.96 13.66
N ILE A 420 -12.29 7.15 13.44
CA ILE A 420 -11.27 6.91 14.47
C ILE A 420 -11.36 7.91 15.62
N LYS A 421 -11.48 9.21 15.33
CA LYS A 421 -11.56 10.24 16.38
C LYS A 421 -12.85 10.19 17.18
N SER A 422 -13.88 9.52 16.67
CA SER A 422 -15.14 9.29 17.39
C SER A 422 -15.06 8.16 18.43
N GLN A 423 -13.96 7.40 18.45
CA GLN A 423 -13.77 6.21 19.27
C GLN A 423 -12.63 6.41 20.27
N TRP A 424 -12.47 5.46 21.19
CA TRP A 424 -11.32 5.41 22.07
C TRP A 424 -10.01 5.32 21.25
N PRO A 425 -8.93 5.99 21.67
CA PRO A 425 -8.77 6.79 22.88
C PRO A 425 -9.17 8.28 22.73
N PHE A 426 -9.51 8.73 21.53
CA PHE A 426 -9.82 10.14 21.25
C PHE A 426 -11.12 10.60 21.90
N ASN A 427 -12.11 9.71 21.94
CA ASN A 427 -13.39 9.94 22.58
C ASN A 427 -13.66 8.83 23.59
N ARG A 428 -13.68 9.19 24.87
CA ARG A 428 -13.99 8.27 25.98
C ARG A 428 -15.49 8.16 26.26
N SER A 429 -16.33 8.87 25.51
CA SER A 429 -17.79 8.74 25.59
C SER A 429 -18.22 7.41 24.98
N ASN A 430 -19.10 6.69 25.68
CA ASN A 430 -19.74 5.47 25.14
C ASN A 430 -20.77 5.77 24.02
N ASN A 431 -21.04 7.05 23.72
CA ASN A 431 -21.99 7.43 22.67
C ASN A 431 -21.34 7.36 21.28
N LYS A 432 -21.51 6.23 20.59
CA LYS A 432 -21.14 6.08 19.18
C LYS A 432 -22.16 6.82 18.30
N ILE A 433 -21.77 7.96 17.74
CA ILE A 433 -22.57 8.66 16.73
C ILE A 433 -22.21 8.09 15.36
N PRO A 434 -23.19 7.60 14.57
CA PRO A 434 -22.94 7.09 13.22
C PRO A 434 -22.33 8.15 12.27
N LEU A 435 -21.44 7.72 11.36
CA LEU A 435 -20.66 8.60 10.46
C LEU A 435 -21.54 9.52 9.59
N GLU A 436 -22.66 9.02 9.09
CA GLU A 436 -23.66 9.75 8.31
C GLU A 436 -24.36 10.85 9.11
N LYS A 437 -24.40 10.74 10.44
CA LYS A 437 -24.92 11.80 11.30
C LYS A 437 -23.86 12.84 11.60
N MET A 438 -22.61 12.42 11.75
CA MET A 438 -21.47 13.34 11.94
C MET A 438 -21.21 14.18 10.68
N ARG A 439 -21.27 13.55 9.51
CA ARG A 439 -21.10 14.18 8.20
C ARG A 439 -22.11 13.58 7.21
N PRO A 440 -23.30 14.19 7.07
CA PRO A 440 -24.29 13.75 6.10
C PRO A 440 -23.76 13.85 4.67
N PRO A 441 -23.93 12.81 3.83
CA PRO A 441 -23.52 12.88 2.44
C PRO A 441 -24.42 13.86 1.67
N VAL A 442 -23.82 14.79 0.93
CA VAL A 442 -24.55 15.86 0.23
C VAL A 442 -24.68 15.65 -1.28
N ASN A 443 -23.91 14.73 -1.86
CA ASN A 443 -23.96 14.39 -3.29
C ASN A 443 -23.58 12.91 -3.52
N PHE A 444 -23.51 12.51 -4.79
CA PHE A 444 -23.15 11.15 -5.19
C PHE A 444 -21.74 10.75 -4.72
N VAL A 445 -20.75 11.62 -4.88
CA VAL A 445 -19.35 11.36 -4.48
C VAL A 445 -19.23 11.20 -2.96
N ASP A 446 -19.88 12.05 -2.18
CA ASP A 446 -19.96 11.90 -0.71
C ASP A 446 -20.60 10.55 -0.31
N SER A 447 -21.62 10.11 -1.06
CA SER A 447 -22.27 8.81 -0.80
C SER A 447 -21.34 7.63 -1.08
N MET A 448 -20.54 7.70 -2.15
CA MET A 448 -19.51 6.69 -2.45
C MET A 448 -18.41 6.70 -1.39
N ALA A 449 -17.99 7.88 -0.94
CA ALA A 449 -16.98 8.06 0.09
C ALA A 449 -17.40 7.43 1.42
N LEU A 450 -18.63 7.69 1.86
CA LEU A 450 -19.19 7.13 3.09
C LEU A 450 -19.27 5.60 3.03
N GLN A 451 -19.80 5.04 1.94
CA GLN A 451 -19.89 3.59 1.75
C GLN A 451 -18.50 2.94 1.75
N SER A 452 -17.53 3.57 1.10
CA SER A 452 -16.15 3.08 1.08
C SER A 452 -15.47 3.13 2.44
N ALA A 453 -15.63 4.24 3.18
CA ALA A 453 -15.07 4.38 4.52
C ALA A 453 -15.65 3.38 5.54
N ARG A 454 -16.87 2.87 5.29
CA ARG A 454 -17.51 1.81 6.09
C ARG A 454 -17.16 0.38 5.65
N GLY A 455 -16.44 0.22 4.54
CA GLY A 455 -16.16 -1.08 3.94
C GLY A 455 -17.37 -1.73 3.23
N GLU A 456 -18.45 -0.97 2.99
CA GLU A 456 -19.61 -1.43 2.22
C GLU A 456 -19.32 -1.47 0.71
N LEU A 457 -18.37 -0.64 0.27
CA LEU A 457 -17.96 -0.48 -1.13
C LEU A 457 -16.43 -0.53 -1.22
N LYS A 458 -15.88 -1.36 -2.11
CA LYS A 458 -14.43 -1.40 -2.33
C LYS A 458 -13.96 -0.06 -2.91
N TRP A 459 -12.73 0.33 -2.57
CA TRP A 459 -12.16 1.62 -3.02
C TRP A 459 -12.17 1.74 -4.54
N ASP A 460 -11.69 0.74 -5.27
CA ASP A 460 -11.66 0.73 -6.73
C ASP A 460 -13.06 0.78 -7.36
N GLU A 461 -14.05 0.13 -6.72
CA GLU A 461 -15.45 0.19 -7.14
C GLU A 461 -16.05 1.58 -6.92
N ALA A 462 -15.73 2.24 -5.80
CA ALA A 462 -16.17 3.60 -5.49
C ALA A 462 -15.65 4.60 -6.54
N HIS A 463 -14.36 4.53 -6.88
CA HIS A 463 -13.76 5.35 -7.92
C HIS A 463 -14.35 5.07 -9.30
N THR A 464 -14.56 3.80 -9.66
CA THR A 464 -15.19 3.44 -10.94
C THR A 464 -16.62 4.01 -11.05
N LYS A 465 -17.41 3.93 -9.96
CA LYS A 465 -18.75 4.51 -9.90
C LYS A 465 -18.74 6.03 -10.00
N ALA A 466 -17.80 6.70 -9.31
CA ALA A 466 -17.63 8.14 -9.38
C ALA A 466 -17.22 8.60 -10.80
N ALA A 467 -16.26 7.91 -11.43
CA ALA A 467 -15.87 8.15 -12.82
C ALA A 467 -17.06 8.09 -13.78
N ASN A 468 -17.84 7.00 -13.72
CA ASN A 468 -19.02 6.83 -14.59
C ASN A 468 -20.09 7.88 -14.31
N TRP A 469 -20.25 8.29 -13.06
CA TRP A 469 -21.14 9.41 -12.72
C TRP A 469 -20.67 10.71 -13.36
N PHE A 470 -19.38 11.06 -13.27
CA PHE A 470 -18.83 12.25 -13.95
C PHE A 470 -18.99 12.19 -15.47
N VAL A 471 -18.79 11.01 -16.10
CA VAL A 471 -19.06 10.81 -17.53
C VAL A 471 -20.51 11.14 -17.86
N SER A 472 -21.48 10.67 -17.05
CA SER A 472 -22.90 10.97 -17.24
C SER A 472 -23.24 12.47 -17.11
N GLN A 473 -22.40 13.23 -16.42
CA GLN A 473 -22.53 14.67 -16.25
C GLN A 473 -21.75 15.48 -17.31
N ASN A 474 -21.07 14.82 -18.27
CA ASN A 474 -20.10 15.44 -19.17
C ASN A 474 -18.95 16.18 -18.44
N ASP A 475 -18.64 15.79 -17.20
CA ASP A 475 -17.50 16.34 -16.46
C ASP A 475 -16.22 15.57 -16.82
N ILE A 476 -15.52 16.10 -17.82
CA ILE A 476 -14.26 15.53 -18.32
C ILE A 476 -13.19 15.51 -17.22
N THR A 477 -13.08 16.57 -16.43
CA THR A 477 -12.02 16.72 -15.44
C THR A 477 -12.23 15.74 -14.30
N GLY A 478 -13.46 15.65 -13.78
CA GLY A 478 -13.84 14.69 -12.75
C GLY A 478 -13.62 13.25 -13.22
N ALA A 479 -14.13 12.89 -14.40
CA ALA A 479 -13.99 11.54 -14.94
C ALA A 479 -12.51 11.15 -15.14
N SER A 480 -11.72 12.03 -15.76
CA SER A 480 -10.28 11.79 -16.01
C SER A 480 -9.54 11.59 -14.69
N LYS A 481 -9.82 12.43 -13.68
CA LYS A 481 -9.13 12.34 -12.39
C LYS A 481 -9.39 11.00 -11.69
N GLU A 482 -10.63 10.51 -11.68
CA GLU A 482 -10.95 9.23 -11.05
C GLU A 482 -10.32 8.04 -11.78
N PHE A 483 -10.20 8.09 -13.11
CA PHE A 483 -9.49 7.04 -13.86
C PHE A 483 -7.97 7.10 -13.67
N GLU A 484 -7.37 8.29 -13.62
CA GLU A 484 -5.95 8.48 -13.31
C GLU A 484 -5.60 7.92 -11.92
N VAL A 485 -6.48 8.12 -10.94
CA VAL A 485 -6.37 7.54 -9.59
C VAL A 485 -6.34 6.00 -9.63
N LEU A 486 -7.27 5.40 -10.38
CA LEU A 486 -7.34 3.95 -10.56
C LEU A 486 -6.11 3.39 -11.28
N ILE A 487 -5.66 4.05 -12.35
CA ILE A 487 -4.50 3.65 -13.13
C ILE A 487 -3.22 3.76 -12.30
N ALA A 488 -3.06 4.81 -11.50
CA ALA A 488 -1.91 4.97 -10.62
C ALA A 488 -1.78 3.82 -9.60
N GLN A 489 -2.92 3.34 -9.07
CA GLN A 489 -2.92 2.21 -8.15
C GLN A 489 -2.73 0.85 -8.86
N PHE A 490 -3.26 0.73 -10.08
CA PHE A 490 -3.31 -0.52 -10.83
C PHE A 490 -2.67 -0.40 -12.23
N PRO A 491 -1.38 0.00 -12.33
CA PRO A 491 -0.77 0.38 -13.60
C PRO A 491 -0.57 -0.79 -14.58
N TYR A 492 -0.62 -2.03 -14.09
CA TYR A 492 -0.49 -3.24 -14.93
C TYR A 492 -1.83 -3.87 -15.30
N PHE A 493 -2.96 -3.24 -14.96
CA PHE A 493 -4.29 -3.78 -15.23
C PHE A 493 -4.96 -3.00 -16.37
N SER A 494 -4.89 -3.54 -17.59
CA SER A 494 -5.48 -2.94 -18.79
C SER A 494 -6.98 -2.64 -18.66
N LYS A 495 -7.69 -3.31 -17.74
CA LYS A 495 -9.09 -3.02 -17.40
C LYS A 495 -9.33 -1.53 -17.14
N PHE A 496 -8.51 -0.86 -16.33
CA PHE A 496 -8.74 0.54 -15.97
C PHE A 496 -8.43 1.49 -17.11
N TYR A 497 -7.44 1.17 -17.93
CA TYR A 497 -7.16 1.89 -19.19
C TYR A 497 -8.30 1.74 -20.19
N ASN A 498 -8.88 0.54 -20.33
CA ASN A 498 -10.02 0.31 -21.21
C ASN A 498 -11.25 1.10 -20.76
N LEU A 499 -11.58 1.07 -19.46
CA LEU A 499 -12.68 1.87 -18.92
C LEU A 499 -12.46 3.37 -19.14
N TYR A 500 -11.23 3.85 -18.99
CA TYR A 500 -10.90 5.24 -19.24
C TYR A 500 -11.01 5.60 -20.73
N ALA A 501 -10.52 4.75 -21.63
CA ALA A 501 -10.68 4.93 -23.07
C ALA A 501 -12.16 4.96 -23.48
N ASP A 502 -12.99 4.05 -22.95
CA ASP A 502 -14.44 4.05 -23.18
C ASP A 502 -15.08 5.37 -22.72
N ALA A 503 -14.71 5.86 -21.54
CA ALA A 503 -15.19 7.14 -21.01
C ALA A 503 -14.77 8.32 -21.91
N LEU A 504 -13.51 8.37 -22.34
CA LEU A 504 -13.01 9.41 -23.24
C LEU A 504 -13.71 9.38 -24.61
N MET A 505 -13.97 8.19 -25.17
CA MET A 505 -14.72 8.04 -26.40
C MET A 505 -16.18 8.52 -26.24
N GLN A 506 -16.84 8.21 -25.12
CA GLN A 506 -18.19 8.72 -24.81
C GLN A 506 -18.22 10.25 -24.70
N LEU A 507 -17.16 10.84 -24.14
CA LEU A 507 -16.95 12.29 -24.04
C LEU A 507 -16.40 12.92 -25.34
N LYS A 508 -16.25 12.14 -26.41
CA LYS A 508 -15.75 12.55 -27.73
C LYS A 508 -14.32 13.08 -27.75
N LEU A 509 -13.49 12.66 -26.79
CA LEU A 509 -12.07 12.99 -26.67
C LEU A 509 -11.21 11.90 -27.30
N TYR A 510 -11.33 11.73 -28.61
CA TYR A 510 -10.71 10.61 -29.33
C TYR A 510 -9.17 10.64 -29.31
N ASP A 511 -8.54 11.82 -29.35
CA ASP A 511 -7.08 11.95 -29.27
C ASP A 511 -6.54 11.38 -27.95
N LYS A 512 -7.15 11.75 -26.82
CA LYS A 512 -6.80 11.22 -25.51
C LYS A 512 -7.15 9.73 -25.39
N ALA A 513 -8.30 9.31 -25.92
CA ALA A 513 -8.67 7.90 -25.92
C ALA A 513 -7.61 7.06 -26.65
N LYS A 514 -7.09 7.55 -27.78
CA LYS A 514 -6.02 6.90 -28.53
C LYS A 514 -4.75 6.72 -27.69
N GLU A 515 -4.31 7.75 -26.96
CA GLU A 515 -3.15 7.67 -26.07
C GLU A 515 -3.34 6.58 -24.99
N VAL A 516 -4.50 6.57 -24.33
CA VAL A 516 -4.83 5.58 -23.29
C VAL A 516 -4.93 4.16 -23.87
N LEU A 517 -5.47 4.01 -25.08
CA LEU A 517 -5.55 2.71 -25.77
C LEU A 517 -4.18 2.15 -26.15
N ILE A 518 -3.22 3.01 -26.51
CA ILE A 518 -1.83 2.60 -26.74
C ILE A 518 -1.23 2.05 -25.44
N GLN A 519 -1.39 2.76 -24.33
CA GLN A 519 -0.92 2.29 -23.01
C GLN A 519 -1.57 0.95 -22.63
N SER A 520 -2.88 0.81 -22.83
CA SER A 520 -3.59 -0.46 -22.61
C SER A 520 -2.99 -1.61 -23.43
N PHE A 521 -2.70 -1.35 -24.72
CA PHE A 521 -2.08 -2.33 -25.61
C PHE A 521 -0.67 -2.71 -25.18
N GLU A 522 0.13 -1.78 -24.69
CA GLU A 522 1.48 -2.07 -24.19
C GLU A 522 1.47 -2.98 -22.96
N ILE A 523 0.45 -2.86 -22.10
CA ILE A 523 0.26 -3.71 -20.92
C ILE A 523 -0.22 -5.10 -21.32
N THR A 524 -1.35 -5.14 -22.05
CA THR A 524 -1.97 -6.38 -22.50
C THR A 524 -2.43 -6.22 -23.96
N PRO A 525 -1.59 -6.64 -24.93
CA PRO A 525 -1.98 -6.67 -26.32
C PRO A 525 -3.23 -7.51 -26.53
N GLY A 526 -4.23 -6.98 -27.23
CA GLY A 526 -5.48 -7.71 -27.44
C GLY A 526 -6.46 -7.03 -28.40
N ALA A 527 -7.57 -7.74 -28.66
CA ALA A 527 -8.60 -7.31 -29.61
C ALA A 527 -9.21 -5.95 -29.25
N TYR A 528 -9.48 -5.69 -27.97
CA TYR A 528 -10.14 -4.46 -27.53
C TYR A 528 -9.37 -3.19 -27.95
N SER A 529 -8.09 -3.09 -27.58
CA SER A 529 -7.29 -1.88 -27.82
C SER A 529 -7.02 -1.68 -29.31
N THR A 530 -6.61 -2.75 -29.99
CA THR A 530 -6.37 -2.73 -31.45
C THR A 530 -7.62 -2.40 -32.26
N LYS A 531 -8.80 -2.90 -31.87
CA LYS A 531 -10.08 -2.53 -32.49
C LYS A 531 -10.30 -1.02 -32.45
N TRP A 532 -10.26 -0.44 -31.25
CA TRP A 532 -10.59 0.97 -31.07
C TRP A 532 -9.53 1.89 -31.65
N LEU A 533 -8.24 1.55 -31.56
CA LEU A 533 -7.17 2.27 -32.27
C LEU A 533 -7.43 2.31 -33.77
N GLY A 534 -7.85 1.18 -34.35
CA GLY A 534 -8.19 1.09 -35.75
C GLY A 534 -9.40 1.94 -36.14
N ILE A 535 -10.47 1.88 -35.35
CA ILE A 535 -11.70 2.67 -35.57
C ILE A 535 -11.42 4.17 -35.48
N ILE A 536 -10.68 4.61 -34.46
CA ILE A 536 -10.28 6.01 -34.30
C ILE A 536 -9.44 6.46 -35.50
N ALA A 537 -8.44 5.68 -35.92
CA ALA A 537 -7.63 6.00 -37.09
C ALA A 537 -8.47 6.14 -38.38
N LEU A 538 -9.49 5.30 -38.58
CA LEU A 538 -10.42 5.46 -39.71
C LEU A 538 -11.22 6.76 -39.63
N SER A 539 -11.67 7.15 -38.44
CA SER A 539 -12.38 8.42 -38.23
C SER A 539 -11.50 9.65 -38.53
N GLU A 540 -10.19 9.50 -38.37
CA GLU A 540 -9.17 10.51 -38.71
C GLU A 540 -8.74 10.47 -40.19
N ASN A 541 -9.43 9.69 -41.04
CA ASN A 541 -9.06 9.43 -42.45
C ASN A 541 -7.68 8.77 -42.65
N LYS A 542 -7.14 8.09 -41.63
CA LYS A 542 -5.86 7.36 -41.70
C LYS A 542 -6.10 5.89 -42.04
N ALA A 543 -6.53 5.62 -43.27
CA ALA A 543 -6.97 4.30 -43.71
C ALA A 543 -5.89 3.19 -43.59
N GLU A 544 -4.63 3.51 -43.87
CA GLU A 544 -3.51 2.56 -43.70
C GLU A 544 -3.28 2.18 -42.23
N GLU A 545 -3.32 3.16 -41.32
CA GLU A 545 -3.18 2.92 -39.89
C GLU A 545 -4.39 2.13 -39.35
N GLY A 546 -5.60 2.51 -39.77
CA GLY A 546 -6.84 1.82 -39.42
C GLY A 546 -6.82 0.34 -39.85
N LYS A 547 -6.43 0.08 -41.10
CA LYS A 547 -6.23 -1.28 -41.62
C LYS A 547 -5.23 -2.07 -40.78
N LYS A 548 -4.06 -1.49 -40.47
CA LYS A 548 -3.01 -2.15 -39.68
C LYS A 548 -3.54 -2.61 -38.32
N TRP A 549 -4.20 -1.72 -37.58
CA TRP A 549 -4.72 -2.04 -36.25
C TRP A 549 -5.90 -3.02 -36.31
N LEU A 550 -6.83 -2.86 -37.24
CA LEU A 550 -7.98 -3.75 -37.38
C LEU A 550 -7.58 -5.16 -37.83
N LEU A 551 -6.54 -5.29 -38.67
CA LEU A 551 -5.95 -6.61 -38.98
C LEU A 551 -5.38 -7.29 -37.73
N GLN A 552 -4.71 -6.55 -36.84
CA GLN A 552 -4.27 -7.10 -35.57
C GLN A 552 -5.46 -7.46 -34.67
N SER A 553 -6.51 -6.65 -34.63
CA SER A 553 -7.72 -6.93 -33.86
C SER A 553 -8.34 -8.26 -34.27
N ILE A 554 -8.50 -8.52 -35.57
CA ILE A 554 -9.09 -9.78 -36.03
C ILE A 554 -8.16 -10.99 -35.90
N ASN A 555 -6.85 -10.78 -35.71
CA ASN A 555 -5.94 -11.86 -35.34
C ASN A 555 -6.14 -12.28 -33.88
N TYR A 556 -6.53 -11.35 -33.00
CA TYR A 556 -6.88 -11.66 -31.62
C TYR A 556 -8.32 -12.20 -31.48
N ASP A 557 -9.27 -11.60 -32.21
CA ASP A 557 -10.67 -12.01 -32.23
C ASP A 557 -11.23 -11.95 -33.66
N ALA A 558 -11.19 -13.09 -34.35
CA ALA A 558 -11.66 -13.21 -35.73
C ALA A 558 -13.19 -13.13 -35.87
N LEU A 559 -13.93 -13.17 -34.75
CA LEU A 559 -15.39 -13.20 -34.71
C LEU A 559 -15.99 -11.88 -34.23
N ASP A 560 -15.24 -10.77 -34.21
CA ASP A 560 -15.78 -9.44 -33.92
C ASP A 560 -16.38 -8.82 -35.21
N PRO A 561 -17.73 -8.76 -35.35
CA PRO A 561 -18.34 -8.24 -36.57
C PRO A 561 -18.11 -6.74 -36.74
N GLN A 562 -17.94 -5.97 -35.66
CA GLN A 562 -17.64 -4.54 -35.73
C GLN A 562 -16.22 -4.31 -36.26
N ALA A 563 -15.25 -5.10 -35.81
CA ALA A 563 -13.88 -5.03 -36.34
C ALA A 563 -13.83 -5.42 -37.82
N LEU A 564 -14.51 -6.51 -38.22
CA LEU A 564 -14.60 -6.96 -39.61
C LEU A 564 -15.27 -5.93 -40.53
N TYR A 565 -16.38 -5.33 -40.10
CA TYR A 565 -17.08 -4.29 -40.85
C TYR A 565 -16.19 -3.05 -41.05
N ASN A 566 -15.55 -2.57 -39.98
CA ASN A 566 -14.65 -1.41 -40.08
C ASN A 566 -13.40 -1.72 -40.93
N LEU A 567 -12.89 -2.95 -40.88
CA LEU A 567 -11.76 -3.36 -41.70
C LEU A 567 -12.14 -3.36 -43.19
N ALA A 568 -13.34 -3.82 -43.53
CA ALA A 568 -13.87 -3.68 -44.88
C ALA A 568 -13.93 -2.20 -45.29
N GLY A 569 -14.39 -1.31 -44.41
CA GLY A 569 -14.35 0.14 -44.61
C GLY A 569 -12.93 0.68 -44.87
N ALA A 570 -11.92 0.21 -44.12
CA ALA A 570 -10.53 0.57 -44.33
C ALA A 570 -10.05 0.20 -45.75
N PHE A 571 -10.36 -1.01 -46.21
CA PHE A 571 -10.01 -1.47 -47.56
C PHE A 571 -10.74 -0.69 -48.66
N ILE A 572 -12.01 -0.30 -48.44
CA ILE A 572 -12.76 0.57 -49.37
C ILE A 572 -12.07 1.92 -49.52
N ASN A 573 -11.66 2.55 -48.41
CA ASN A 573 -10.94 3.83 -48.43
C ASN A 573 -9.59 3.73 -49.17
N LEU A 574 -8.97 2.54 -49.14
CA LEU A 574 -7.74 2.22 -49.87
C LEU A 574 -7.97 1.72 -51.30
N LYS A 575 -9.23 1.67 -51.76
CA LYS A 575 -9.67 1.17 -53.08
C LYS A 575 -9.35 -0.32 -53.34
N ASP A 576 -9.15 -1.10 -52.29
CA ASP A 576 -9.04 -2.56 -52.37
C ASP A 576 -10.42 -3.21 -52.15
N TYR A 577 -11.25 -3.17 -53.19
CA TYR A 577 -12.62 -3.65 -53.12
C TYR A 577 -12.72 -5.19 -52.99
N ASN A 578 -11.68 -5.93 -53.37
CA ASN A 578 -11.65 -7.39 -53.24
C ASN A 578 -11.53 -7.80 -51.78
N SER A 579 -10.54 -7.23 -51.06
CA SER A 579 -10.40 -7.44 -49.62
C SER A 579 -11.62 -6.96 -48.86
N ALA A 580 -12.19 -5.79 -49.25
CA ALA A 580 -13.42 -5.29 -48.63
C ALA A 580 -14.59 -6.28 -48.72
N LYS A 581 -14.83 -6.90 -49.89
CA LYS A 581 -15.88 -7.93 -50.07
C LYS A 581 -15.66 -9.15 -49.17
N ILE A 582 -14.40 -9.60 -49.03
CA ILE A 582 -14.05 -10.75 -48.19
C ILE A 582 -14.41 -10.47 -46.72
N TYR A 583 -13.92 -9.37 -46.17
CA TYR A 583 -14.14 -9.06 -44.75
C TYR A 583 -15.58 -8.69 -44.44
N LEU A 584 -16.30 -8.08 -45.39
CA LEU A 584 -17.73 -7.82 -45.24
C LEU A 584 -18.57 -9.09 -45.33
N GLY A 585 -18.17 -10.05 -46.16
CA GLY A 585 -18.74 -11.40 -46.18
C GLY A 585 -18.58 -12.08 -44.81
N LYS A 586 -17.36 -12.09 -44.27
CA LYS A 586 -17.08 -12.61 -42.91
C LYS A 586 -17.91 -11.92 -41.84
N CYS A 587 -18.04 -10.58 -41.90
CA CYS A 587 -18.89 -9.84 -40.97
C CYS A 587 -20.35 -10.35 -41.00
N LEU A 588 -20.90 -10.60 -42.19
CA LEU A 588 -22.27 -11.09 -42.37
C LEU A 588 -22.43 -12.59 -42.06
N GLU A 589 -21.36 -13.38 -42.10
CA GLU A 589 -21.34 -14.77 -41.62
C GLU A 589 -21.44 -14.81 -40.10
N VAL A 590 -20.71 -13.92 -39.41
CA VAL A 590 -20.71 -13.81 -37.95
C VAL A 590 -22.01 -13.19 -37.44
N ASP A 591 -22.43 -12.06 -38.01
CA ASP A 591 -23.69 -11.39 -37.71
C ASP A 591 -24.43 -11.00 -39.00
N PRO A 592 -25.38 -11.84 -39.46
CA PRO A 592 -26.18 -11.57 -40.66
C PRO A 592 -27.03 -10.30 -40.59
N LYS A 593 -27.24 -9.74 -39.38
CA LYS A 593 -28.04 -8.53 -39.13
C LYS A 593 -27.17 -7.32 -38.77
N PHE A 594 -25.85 -7.41 -38.92
CA PHE A 594 -24.95 -6.32 -38.58
C PHE A 594 -25.34 -5.03 -39.33
N PRO A 595 -25.56 -3.89 -38.62
CA PRO A 595 -26.05 -2.66 -39.23
C PRO A 595 -25.18 -2.17 -40.39
N GLY A 596 -25.81 -1.88 -41.54
CA GLY A 596 -25.14 -1.35 -42.73
C GLY A 596 -24.35 -2.36 -43.56
N ALA A 597 -23.98 -3.52 -43.01
CA ALA A 597 -23.12 -4.49 -43.71
C ALA A 597 -23.72 -5.05 -45.00
N ARG A 598 -25.02 -5.38 -44.98
CA ARG A 598 -25.71 -5.94 -46.15
C ARG A 598 -25.82 -4.95 -47.31
N GLU A 599 -26.15 -3.71 -46.97
CA GLU A 599 -26.28 -2.61 -47.93
C GLU A 599 -24.92 -2.30 -48.57
N LEU A 600 -23.88 -2.15 -47.75
CA LEU A 600 -22.51 -1.93 -48.22
C LEU A 600 -22.03 -3.08 -49.11
N ASN A 601 -22.39 -4.33 -48.80
CA ASN A 601 -22.00 -5.50 -49.58
C ASN A 601 -22.67 -5.51 -50.95
N ASN A 602 -23.94 -5.10 -51.02
CA ASN A 602 -24.65 -4.96 -52.29
C ASN A 602 -24.07 -3.84 -53.15
N GLN A 603 -23.68 -2.71 -52.55
CA GLN A 603 -23.02 -1.61 -53.26
C GLN A 603 -21.68 -2.06 -53.86
N LEU A 604 -20.86 -2.81 -53.11
CA LEU A 604 -19.57 -3.32 -53.60
C LEU A 604 -19.70 -4.34 -54.74
N LYS A 605 -20.78 -5.14 -54.78
CA LYS A 605 -21.03 -6.08 -55.90
C LYS A 605 -21.17 -5.39 -57.25
N ASN A 606 -21.61 -4.13 -57.25
CA ASN A 606 -21.81 -3.33 -58.46
C ASN A 606 -20.55 -2.56 -58.90
N ILE A 607 -19.48 -2.59 -58.09
CA ILE A 607 -18.19 -1.97 -58.38
C ILE A 607 -17.30 -3.05 -59.06
N LYS A 608 -16.91 -2.75 -60.31
CA LYS A 608 -16.05 -3.60 -61.15
C LYS A 608 -14.60 -3.59 -60.69
#